data_AF-A0AAN8G5A9-F1
#
_entry.id   AF-A0AAN8G5A9-F1
#
_cell.length_a   1.000
_cell.length_b   1.000
_cell.length_c   1.000
_cell.angle_alpha   90.00
_cell.angle_beta   90.00
_cell.angle_gamma   90.00
#
_symmetry.space_group_name_H-M   'P 1'
#
loop_
_entity.id
_entity.type
_entity.pdbx_description
1 polymer ?
#
loop_
_entity_poly.entity_id
_entity_poly.type
_entity_poly.pdbx_seq_one_letter_code
_entity_poly.pdbx_strand_id
1 'polypeptide(L)'
;MLRWRACHRMIWQLLPLLLCCALVMSARGRNSGDNCKSEKLRELVLESVGVYPHQYSYQAKYLKQQAEERFGNWWSVVIVGDRGGYGMSAVYDKFRNTSCEMQVFDTYYWIGRTC
;
A
#
# COMPACT_ATOMS: atom_id res chain seq x y z
N MET A 1 54.04 1.76 -10.20
CA MET A 1 52.82 2.42 -10.73
C MET A 1 51.65 1.43 -10.98
N LEU A 2 51.55 0.29 -10.29
CA LEU A 2 50.46 -0.70 -10.51
C LEU A 2 49.29 -0.64 -9.50
N ARG A 3 49.49 -0.04 -8.32
CA ARG A 3 48.47 0.00 -7.26
C ARG A 3 47.27 0.92 -7.56
N TRP A 4 47.48 1.99 -8.33
CA TRP A 4 46.44 2.98 -8.63
C TRP A 4 45.35 2.44 -9.58
N ARG A 5 45.74 1.63 -10.58
CA ARG A 5 44.80 1.06 -11.56
C ARG A 5 43.90 -0.01 -10.95
N ALA A 6 44.41 -0.79 -9.99
CA ALA A 6 43.63 -1.80 -9.28
C ALA A 6 42.55 -1.18 -8.39
N CYS A 7 42.88 -0.08 -7.69
CA CYS A 7 41.93 0.64 -6.84
C CYS A 7 40.81 1.30 -7.66
N HIS A 8 41.16 1.93 -8.80
CA HIS A 8 40.17 2.54 -9.70
C HIS A 8 39.19 1.52 -10.29
N ARG A 9 39.66 0.31 -10.61
CA ARG A 9 38.80 -0.76 -11.14
C ARG A 9 37.87 -1.34 -10.07
N MET A 10 38.32 -1.45 -8.83
CA MET A 10 37.49 -1.89 -7.69
C MET A 10 36.41 -0.86 -7.35
N ILE A 11 36.74 0.43 -7.35
CA ILE A 11 35.79 1.52 -7.07
C ILE A 11 34.67 1.54 -8.12
N TRP A 12 35.01 1.37 -9.41
CA TRP A 12 34.02 1.32 -10.49
C TRP A 12 33.08 0.11 -10.43
N GLN A 13 33.50 -1.00 -9.82
CA GLN A 13 32.65 -2.19 -9.64
C GLN A 13 31.75 -2.10 -8.40
N LEU A 14 32.19 -1.39 -7.35
CA LEU A 14 31.41 -1.20 -6.12
C LEU A 14 30.35 -0.10 -6.25
N LEU A 15 30.59 0.89 -7.12
CA LEU A 15 29.67 1.99 -7.39
C LEU A 15 28.27 1.55 -7.85
N PRO A 16 28.10 0.64 -8.83
CA PRO A 16 26.77 0.18 -9.25
C PRO A 16 26.05 -0.63 -8.17
N LEU A 17 26.79 -1.39 -7.35
CA LEU A 17 26.24 -2.13 -6.21
C LEU A 17 25.71 -1.18 -5.12
N LEU A 18 26.46 -0.13 -4.80
CA LEU A 18 26.01 0.92 -3.88
C LEU A 18 24.80 1.68 -4.42
N LEU A 19 24.78 1.98 -5.73
CA LEU A 19 23.64 2.64 -6.37
C LEU A 19 22.37 1.78 -6.32
N CYS A 20 22.49 0.47 -6.59
CA CYS A 20 21.39 -0.48 -6.45
C CYS A 20 20.87 -0.55 -5.01
N CYS A 21 21.76 -0.65 -4.01
CA CYS A 21 21.35 -0.68 -2.61
C CYS A 21 20.64 0.61 -2.19
N ALA A 22 21.11 1.77 -2.65
CA ALA A 22 20.45 3.05 -2.38
C ALA A 22 19.03 3.11 -2.96
N LEU A 23 18.84 2.68 -4.22
CA LEU A 23 17.52 2.65 -4.87
C LEU A 23 16.54 1.70 -4.16
N VAL A 24 16.99 0.53 -3.73
CA VAL A 24 16.15 -0.43 -3.00
C VAL A 24 15.74 0.13 -1.63
N MET A 25 16.62 0.88 -0.96
CA MET A 25 16.32 1.51 0.33
C MET A 25 15.37 2.70 0.18
N SER A 26 15.45 3.47 -0.92
CA SER A 26 14.50 4.56 -1.22
C SER A 26 13.09 4.06 -1.52
N ALA A 27 12.94 2.86 -2.09
CA ALA A 27 11.63 2.23 -2.32
C ALA A 27 10.94 1.80 -1.03
N ARG A 28 11.66 1.73 0.10
CA ARG A 28 11.13 1.45 1.43
C ARG A 28 10.68 2.74 2.14
N GLY A 29 10.00 3.61 1.41
CA GLY A 29 9.21 4.68 2.02
C GLY A 29 8.08 4.05 2.85
N ARG A 30 8.32 3.83 4.14
CA ARG A 30 7.23 3.67 5.10
C ARG A 30 6.52 5.02 5.13
N ASN A 31 5.33 5.09 4.54
CA ASN A 31 4.44 6.22 4.72
C ASN A 31 4.17 6.36 6.22
N SER A 32 4.69 7.42 6.82
CA SER A 32 4.57 7.71 8.26
C SER A 32 3.12 7.99 8.70
N GLY A 33 2.15 7.86 7.79
CA GLY A 33 0.70 8.04 8.02
C GLY A 33 -0.14 6.78 7.83
N ASP A 34 0.45 5.61 7.53
CA ASP A 34 -0.31 4.37 7.39
C ASP A 34 -0.61 3.75 8.77
N ASN A 35 -1.89 3.60 9.12
CA ASN A 35 -2.38 2.94 10.33
C ASN A 35 -3.09 1.63 9.96
N CYS A 36 -2.30 0.63 9.55
CA CYS A 36 -2.80 -0.70 9.24
C CYS A 36 -2.56 -1.67 10.39
N LYS A 37 -3.65 -2.19 10.98
CA LYS A 37 -3.58 -3.21 12.04
C LYS A 37 -3.23 -4.60 11.51
N SER A 38 -3.28 -4.80 10.20
CA SER A 38 -2.96 -6.06 9.52
C SER A 38 -2.23 -5.81 8.20
N GLU A 39 -1.10 -6.50 8.03
CA GLU A 39 -0.34 -6.52 6.76
C GLU A 39 -1.15 -7.10 5.61
N LYS A 40 -2.04 -8.05 5.90
CA LYS A 40 -2.93 -8.65 4.91
C LYS A 40 -3.99 -7.69 4.38
N LEU A 41 -4.42 -6.73 5.20
CA LEU A 41 -5.29 -5.66 4.73
C LEU A 41 -4.55 -4.66 3.86
N ARG A 42 -3.29 -4.35 4.20
CA ARG A 42 -2.44 -3.49 3.37
C ARG A 42 -2.19 -4.11 2.00
N GLU A 43 -1.83 -5.39 1.95
CA GLU A 43 -1.69 -6.15 0.70
C GLU A 43 -2.98 -6.09 -0.12
N LEU A 44 -4.13 -6.25 0.52
CA LEU A 44 -5.43 -6.23 -0.14
C LEU A 44 -5.78 -4.84 -0.71
N VAL A 45 -5.44 -3.75 -0.01
CA VAL A 45 -5.59 -2.39 -0.53
C VAL A 45 -4.76 -2.21 -1.80
N LEU A 46 -3.48 -2.59 -1.77
CA LEU A 46 -2.59 -2.51 -2.93
C LEU A 46 -3.07 -3.38 -4.10
N GLU A 47 -3.63 -4.57 -3.81
CA GLU A 47 -4.25 -5.44 -4.79
C GLU A 47 -5.42 -4.73 -5.50
N SER A 48 -6.31 -4.10 -4.75
CA SER A 48 -7.47 -3.38 -5.32
C SER A 48 -7.07 -2.24 -6.25
N VAL A 49 -5.99 -1.53 -5.91
CA VAL A 49 -5.41 -0.46 -6.76
C VAL A 49 -4.88 -1.02 -8.07
N GLY A 50 -4.25 -2.19 -8.04
CA GLY A 50 -3.74 -2.88 -9.22
C GLY A 50 -4.84 -3.44 -10.14
N VAL A 51 -5.94 -3.94 -9.57
CA VAL A 51 -7.05 -4.53 -10.35
C VAL A 51 -7.91 -3.46 -11.02
N TYR A 52 -8.23 -2.37 -10.31
CA TYR A 52 -9.16 -1.32 -10.79
C TYR A 52 -8.52 0.07 -10.72
N PRO A 53 -7.48 0.37 -11.50
CA PRO A 53 -6.77 1.66 -11.41
C PRO A 53 -7.71 2.85 -11.65
N HIS A 54 -7.65 3.84 -10.76
CA HIS A 54 -8.47 5.08 -10.77
C HIS A 54 -9.99 4.89 -10.76
N GLN A 55 -10.48 3.68 -10.51
CA GLN A 55 -11.91 3.35 -10.50
C GLN A 55 -12.40 3.11 -9.07
N TYR A 56 -12.48 4.18 -8.28
CA TYR A 56 -12.68 4.09 -6.81
C TYR A 56 -13.92 3.30 -6.39
N SER A 57 -15.05 3.40 -7.11
CA SER A 57 -16.24 2.61 -6.79
C SER A 57 -16.03 1.10 -6.97
N TYR A 58 -15.31 0.70 -8.03
CA TYR A 58 -14.97 -0.70 -8.28
C TYR A 58 -13.91 -1.20 -7.30
N GLN A 59 -12.90 -0.37 -6.99
CA GLN A 59 -11.93 -0.67 -5.93
C GLN A 59 -12.64 -0.91 -4.60
N ALA A 60 -13.56 -0.04 -4.17
CA ALA A 60 -14.26 -0.19 -2.91
C ALA A 60 -15.12 -1.47 -2.85
N LYS A 61 -15.83 -1.79 -3.94
CA LYS A 61 -16.63 -3.02 -4.06
C LYS A 61 -15.75 -4.27 -3.99
N TYR A 62 -14.65 -4.29 -4.75
CA TYR A 62 -13.70 -5.39 -4.76
C TYR A 62 -13.05 -5.59 -3.39
N LEU A 63 -12.59 -4.50 -2.79
CA LEU A 63 -11.91 -4.52 -1.50
C LEU A 63 -12.82 -5.08 -0.40
N LYS A 64 -14.08 -4.65 -0.36
CA LYS A 64 -15.07 -5.20 0.57
C LYS A 64 -15.28 -6.70 0.33
N GLN A 65 -15.56 -7.09 -0.92
CA GLN A 65 -15.84 -8.49 -1.26
C GLN A 65 -14.67 -9.40 -0.87
N GLN A 66 -13.44 -9.02 -1.21
CA GLN A 66 -12.26 -9.80 -0.86
C GLN A 66 -12.00 -9.84 0.65
N ALA A 67 -12.32 -8.77 1.37
CA ALA A 67 -12.21 -8.77 2.83
C ALA A 67 -13.25 -9.71 3.47
N GLU A 68 -14.48 -9.74 2.93
CA GLU A 68 -15.54 -10.65 3.37
C GLU A 68 -15.19 -12.12 3.08
N GLU A 69 -14.68 -12.42 1.88
CA GLU A 69 -14.26 -13.76 1.47
C GLU A 69 -13.07 -14.29 2.29
N ARG A 70 -12.09 -13.44 2.60
CA ARG A 70 -10.83 -13.86 3.27
C ARG A 70 -10.89 -13.79 4.79
N PHE A 71 -11.67 -12.85 5.35
CA PHE A 71 -11.65 -12.53 6.78
C PHE A 71 -13.03 -12.58 7.45
N GLY A 72 -14.03 -13.10 6.75
CA GLY A 72 -15.42 -13.18 7.23
C GLY A 72 -16.18 -11.87 7.04
N ASN A 73 -17.49 -11.91 7.24
CA ASN A 73 -18.42 -10.85 6.86
C ASN A 73 -18.20 -9.51 7.59
N TRP A 74 -18.92 -8.49 7.11
CA TRP A 74 -19.08 -7.15 7.73
C TRP A 74 -17.84 -6.26 7.63
N TRP A 75 -17.59 -5.81 6.40
CA TRP A 75 -16.55 -4.83 6.10
C TRP A 75 -17.13 -3.57 5.51
N SER A 76 -16.51 -2.45 5.89
CA SER A 76 -16.75 -1.15 5.31
C SER A 76 -15.47 -0.60 4.69
N VAL A 77 -15.61 0.02 3.52
CA VAL A 77 -14.52 0.59 2.74
C VAL A 77 -14.86 2.01 2.35
N VAL A 78 -13.89 2.91 2.50
CA VAL A 78 -13.94 4.30 2.08
C VAL A 78 -12.67 4.61 1.31
N ILE A 79 -12.83 5.13 0.09
CA ILE A 79 -11.73 5.59 -0.75
C ILE A 79 -12.02 7.05 -1.10
N VAL A 80 -11.07 7.94 -0.85
CA VAL A 80 -11.18 9.38 -1.13
C VAL A 80 -10.04 9.78 -2.05
N GLY A 81 -10.38 10.09 -3.29
CA GLY A 81 -9.44 10.65 -4.26
C GLY A 81 -9.26 12.15 -4.10
N ASP A 82 -8.07 12.62 -4.44
CA ASP A 82 -7.65 14.01 -4.67
C ASP A 82 -8.66 14.88 -5.45
N ARG A 83 -9.35 14.33 -6.45
CA ARG A 83 -10.34 15.06 -7.27
C ARG A 83 -11.77 15.06 -6.71
N GLY A 84 -11.96 14.69 -5.44
CA GLY A 84 -13.27 14.69 -4.78
C GLY A 84 -14.17 13.50 -5.14
N GLY A 85 -13.63 12.50 -5.85
CA GLY A 85 -14.33 11.22 -6.06
C GLY A 85 -14.27 10.37 -4.80
N TYR A 86 -15.41 9.87 -4.32
CA TYR A 86 -15.46 8.94 -3.19
C TYR A 86 -16.18 7.64 -3.55
N GLY A 87 -15.66 6.53 -3.04
CA GLY A 87 -16.30 5.21 -3.11
C GLY A 87 -16.54 4.70 -1.70
N MET A 88 -17.80 4.40 -1.37
CA MET A 88 -18.17 3.84 -0.07
C MET A 88 -18.95 2.55 -0.25
N SER A 89 -18.57 1.51 0.49
CA SER A 89 -19.41 0.35 0.73
C SER A 89 -19.45 0.09 2.22
N ALA A 90 -20.63 0.17 2.84
CA ALA A 90 -20.77 0.06 4.29
C ALA A 90 -21.93 -0.84 4.70
N VAL A 91 -21.81 -1.46 5.87
CA VAL A 91 -22.89 -2.08 6.66
C VAL A 91 -22.69 -1.60 8.09
N TYR A 92 -23.72 -1.05 8.72
CA TYR A 92 -23.63 -0.44 10.06
C TYR A 92 -23.95 -1.47 11.14
N ASP A 93 -23.01 -1.75 12.04
CA ASP A 93 -23.31 -2.36 13.33
C ASP A 93 -22.24 -1.96 14.38
N LYS A 94 -22.49 -2.27 15.66
CA LYS A 94 -21.71 -1.84 16.83
C LYS A 94 -20.81 -2.97 17.36
N PHE A 95 -19.52 -2.98 17.01
CA PHE A 95 -18.30 -3.44 17.74
C PHE A 95 -17.14 -3.75 16.74
N ARG A 96 -15.92 -4.06 17.24
CA ARG A 96 -14.68 -3.35 16.81
C ARG A 96 -13.45 -4.26 16.61
N ASN A 97 -12.53 -3.81 15.72
CA ASN A 97 -11.06 -3.88 15.82
C ASN A 97 -10.24 -4.65 14.75
N THR A 98 -10.57 -4.51 13.47
CA THR A 98 -9.52 -4.64 12.43
C THR A 98 -9.76 -3.60 11.36
N SER A 99 -8.82 -2.67 11.20
CA SER A 99 -8.85 -1.64 10.17
C SER A 99 -7.48 -1.41 9.56
N CYS A 100 -7.49 -0.84 8.36
CA CYS A 100 -6.31 -0.35 7.69
C CYS A 100 -6.62 0.99 7.04
N GLU A 101 -5.82 1.96 7.43
CA GLU A 101 -5.86 3.32 6.92
C GLU A 101 -4.52 3.57 6.27
N MET A 102 -4.51 3.92 4.99
CA MET A 102 -3.26 4.17 4.29
C MET A 102 -3.45 5.13 3.15
N GLN A 103 -2.36 5.81 2.81
CA GLN A 103 -2.33 6.70 1.66
C GLN A 103 -1.53 6.03 0.54
N VAL A 104 -2.14 5.94 -0.64
CA VAL A 104 -1.49 5.45 -1.86
C VAL A 104 -1.51 6.59 -2.86
N PHE A 105 -0.34 7.18 -3.15
CA PHE A 105 -0.20 8.43 -3.90
C PHE A 105 -1.07 9.54 -3.28
N ASP A 106 -1.94 10.17 -4.06
CA ASP A 106 -2.84 11.24 -3.60
C ASP A 106 -4.24 10.72 -3.19
N THR A 107 -4.38 9.41 -2.96
CA THR A 107 -5.65 8.77 -2.60
C THR A 107 -5.59 8.17 -1.21
N TYR A 108 -6.61 8.48 -0.40
CA TYR A 108 -6.77 7.95 0.95
C TYR A 108 -7.65 6.69 0.92
N TYR A 109 -7.19 5.64 1.59
CA TYR A 109 -7.89 4.36 1.73
C TYR A 109 -8.16 4.07 3.19
N TRP A 110 -9.40 3.69 3.46
CA TRP A 110 -9.83 3.16 4.75
C TRP A 110 -10.64 1.88 4.54
N ILE A 111 -10.27 0.83 5.25
CA ILE A 111 -11.05 -0.40 5.36
C ILE A 111 -11.15 -0.78 6.82
N GLY A 112 -12.34 -1.16 7.28
CA GLY A 112 -12.56 -1.57 8.66
C GLY A 112 -13.69 -2.56 8.82
N ARG A 113 -13.58 -3.43 9.81
CA ARG A 113 -14.73 -4.22 10.27
C ARG A 113 -15.78 -3.33 10.88
N THR A 114 -17.02 -3.60 10.52
CA THR A 114 -18.24 -2.97 11.03
C THR A 114 -19.20 -4.06 11.47
N CYS A 115 -18.78 -4.81 12.48
CA CYS A 115 -19.58 -5.82 13.18
C CYS A 115 -20.39 -5.20 14.32
#